data_AF-A0A940VK77-F1
#
_entry.id   AF-A0A940VK77-F1
#
_cell.length_a   1.000
_cell.length_b   1.000
_cell.length_c   1.000
_cell.angle_alpha   90.00
_cell.angle_beta   90.00
_cell.angle_gamma   90.00
#
_symmetry.space_group_name_H-M   'P 1'
#
loop_
_entity.id
_entity.type
_entity.pdbx_description
1 polymer ?
#
loop_
_entity_poly.entity_id
_entity_poly.type
_entity_poly.pdbx_seq_one_letter_code
_entity_poly.pdbx_strand_id
1 'polypeptide(L)'
;AEEKMAKIWQEVLGVEKVGIEDNFFELGGHSLKVITLIAKVREEFCLDVIYEQIFKTPNIKEFTTCILQGDKVGIYNNYIKYNANDNNGCNLFFFPPAVPLGLIYRHLAGYLADYTLFCFNLIETEDKIRDYVKSIIAVQPQGPYILVGFSAGGTLTYEVARELEKQGYQAEIILLDCQYVEISLEVMDALMKQFDAYLTNMEISSQEKGNIAQFMQSKTADYLKYLNTLLNKEKIMANIYHIYSSNKQDMSKVNEWAQKTTGKFLKYEGFGAHESMLEPRYVEENAKIMQEILQRISIPSNC
;
A
#
# COMPACT_ATOMS: atom_id res chain seq x y z
N ALA A 1 -3.89 -0.99 31.76
CA ALA A 1 -4.02 -1.43 30.35
C ALA A 1 -2.87 -0.90 29.50
N GLU A 2 -2.52 0.38 29.61
CA GLU A 2 -1.36 0.99 28.93
C GLU A 2 -0.04 0.29 29.26
N GLU A 3 0.18 -0.16 30.50
CA GLU A 3 1.37 -0.97 30.85
C GLU A 3 1.47 -2.29 30.07
N LYS A 4 0.32 -2.93 29.80
CA LYS A 4 0.28 -4.15 28.98
C LYS A 4 0.59 -3.82 27.52
N MET A 5 -0.01 -2.75 27.00
CA MET A 5 0.25 -2.28 25.63
C MET A 5 1.72 -1.87 25.45
N ALA A 6 2.33 -1.23 26.45
CA ALA A 6 3.74 -0.86 26.45
C ALA A 6 4.64 -2.09 26.33
N LYS A 7 4.34 -3.18 27.04
CA LYS A 7 5.07 -4.46 26.90
C LYS A 7 4.95 -5.03 25.49
N ILE A 8 3.75 -5.03 24.92
CA ILE A 8 3.53 -5.46 23.54
C ILE A 8 4.39 -4.62 22.58
N TRP A 9 4.43 -3.29 22.76
CA TRP A 9 5.22 -2.40 21.89
C TRP A 9 6.72 -2.63 22.05
N GLN A 10 7.22 -2.81 23.28
CA GLN A 10 8.63 -3.15 23.52
C GLN A 10 9.03 -4.43 22.78
N GLU A 11 8.20 -5.47 22.87
CA GLU A 11 8.42 -6.74 22.17
C GLU A 11 8.37 -6.59 20.66
N VAL A 12 7.39 -5.85 20.13
CA VAL A 12 7.22 -5.66 18.67
C VAL A 12 8.32 -4.80 18.07
N LEU A 13 8.70 -3.72 18.76
CA LEU A 13 9.67 -2.76 18.27
C LEU A 13 11.11 -3.21 18.51
N GLY A 14 11.33 -4.11 19.49
CA GLY A 14 12.67 -4.55 19.91
C GLY A 14 13.39 -3.48 20.74
N VAL A 15 12.66 -2.74 21.58
CA VAL A 15 13.20 -1.62 22.38
C VAL A 15 13.04 -1.87 23.88
N GLU A 16 14.03 -1.47 24.68
CA GLU A 16 14.02 -1.71 26.13
C GLU A 16 12.93 -0.93 26.87
N LYS A 17 12.62 0.30 26.42
CA LYS A 17 11.63 1.19 27.03
C LYS A 17 10.87 1.94 25.95
N VAL A 18 9.59 2.18 26.23
CA VAL A 18 8.69 2.99 25.40
C VAL A 18 7.91 3.90 26.33
N GLY A 19 7.91 5.20 26.01
CA GLY A 19 7.06 6.20 26.63
C GLY A 19 5.63 6.08 26.11
N ILE A 20 4.65 6.42 26.94
CA ILE A 20 3.23 6.32 26.54
C ILE A 20 2.84 7.30 25.42
N GLU A 21 3.66 8.33 25.17
CA GLU A 21 3.51 9.34 24.12
C GLU A 21 4.48 9.12 22.94
N ASP A 22 5.36 8.11 23.01
CA ASP A 22 6.30 7.83 21.93
C ASP A 22 5.55 7.35 20.68
N ASN A 23 6.01 7.82 19.52
CA ASN A 23 5.42 7.45 18.25
C ASN A 23 5.92 6.07 17.78
N PHE A 24 5.00 5.13 17.55
CA PHE A 24 5.30 3.75 17.11
C PHE A 24 6.26 3.69 15.93
N PHE A 25 6.10 4.61 14.97
CA PHE A 25 6.84 4.60 13.72
C PHE A 25 8.21 5.28 13.85
N GLU A 26 8.33 6.28 14.72
CA GLU A 26 9.64 6.89 15.04
C GLU A 26 10.55 5.90 15.77
N LEU A 27 9.96 4.97 16.52
CA LEU A 27 10.66 3.86 17.15
C LEU A 27 10.99 2.70 16.20
N GLY A 28 10.85 2.89 14.88
CA GLY A 28 11.17 1.88 13.87
C GLY A 28 10.05 0.87 13.63
N GLY A 29 8.80 1.24 13.92
CA GLY A 29 7.60 0.52 13.49
C GLY A 29 7.39 0.61 11.98
N HIS A 30 7.10 -0.53 11.34
CA HIS A 30 6.81 -0.64 9.91
C HIS A 30 5.74 -1.71 9.65
N SER A 31 5.46 -2.01 8.37
CA SER A 31 4.36 -2.88 7.93
C SER A 31 4.20 -4.18 8.72
N LEU A 32 5.25 -5.00 8.75
CA LEU A 32 5.22 -6.29 9.46
C LEU A 32 5.09 -6.11 10.98
N LYS A 33 5.75 -5.10 11.57
CA LYS A 33 5.60 -4.80 13.00
C LYS A 33 4.17 -4.35 13.35
N VAL A 34 3.49 -3.63 12.46
CA VAL A 34 2.07 -3.30 12.66
C VAL A 34 1.22 -4.56 12.63
N ILE A 35 1.44 -5.48 11.68
CA ILE A 35 0.74 -6.76 11.65
C ILE A 35 0.99 -7.56 12.94
N THR A 36 2.24 -7.61 13.41
CA THR A 36 2.61 -8.26 14.67
C THR A 36 1.92 -7.61 15.87
N LEU A 37 1.90 -6.27 15.94
CA LEU A 37 1.22 -5.52 16.99
C LEU A 37 -0.25 -5.90 17.05
N ILE A 38 -0.95 -5.85 15.92
CA ILE A 38 -2.38 -6.16 15.85
C ILE A 38 -2.66 -7.62 16.27
N ALA A 39 -1.81 -8.56 15.85
CA ALA A 39 -1.93 -9.96 16.27
C ALA A 39 -1.77 -10.12 17.79
N LYS A 40 -0.77 -9.49 18.40
CA LYS A 40 -0.55 -9.53 19.87
C LYS A 40 -1.68 -8.85 20.64
N VAL A 41 -2.20 -7.73 20.13
CA VAL A 41 -3.33 -7.02 20.75
C VAL A 41 -4.59 -7.88 20.75
N ARG A 42 -4.84 -8.60 19.65
CA ARG A 42 -5.94 -9.55 19.56
C ARG A 42 -5.83 -10.66 20.59
N GLU A 43 -4.63 -11.20 20.79
CA GLU A 43 -4.38 -12.25 21.77
C GLU A 43 -4.55 -11.74 23.22
N GLU A 44 -3.88 -10.65 23.57
CA GLU A 44 -3.82 -10.14 24.95
C GLU A 44 -5.13 -9.47 25.40
N PHE A 45 -5.84 -8.81 24.47
CA PHE A 45 -7.06 -8.04 24.79
C PHE A 45 -8.35 -8.67 24.25
N CYS A 46 -8.27 -9.73 23.44
CA CYS A 46 -9.43 -10.33 22.75
C CYS A 46 -10.18 -9.31 21.86
N LEU A 47 -9.44 -8.34 21.28
CA LEU A 47 -9.98 -7.28 20.44
C LEU A 47 -9.48 -7.43 19.01
N ASP A 48 -10.40 -7.43 18.04
CA ASP A 48 -10.02 -7.27 16.64
C ASP A 48 -9.77 -5.78 16.37
N VAL A 49 -8.50 -5.43 16.17
CA VAL A 49 -8.08 -4.05 15.88
C VAL A 49 -7.71 -3.95 14.41
N ILE A 50 -8.23 -2.93 13.73
CA ILE A 50 -7.84 -2.62 12.36
C ILE A 50 -6.44 -2.00 12.37
N TYR A 51 -5.54 -2.40 11.45
CA TYR A 51 -4.17 -1.89 11.45
C TYR A 51 -4.12 -0.38 11.20
N GLU A 52 -5.13 0.21 10.56
CA GLU A 52 -5.27 1.66 10.39
C GLU A 52 -5.32 2.42 11.73
N GLN A 53 -5.76 1.76 12.80
CA GLN A 53 -5.92 2.41 14.10
C GLN A 53 -4.58 2.93 14.65
N ILE A 54 -3.48 2.19 14.45
CA ILE A 54 -2.16 2.63 14.92
C ILE A 54 -1.66 3.89 14.19
N PHE A 55 -2.20 4.22 13.02
CA PHE A 55 -1.84 5.45 12.30
C PHE A 55 -2.57 6.67 12.85
N LYS A 56 -3.82 6.49 13.29
CA LYS A 56 -4.64 7.56 13.87
C LYS A 56 -4.16 7.93 15.27
N THR A 57 -3.75 6.93 16.03
CA THR A 57 -3.31 7.07 17.42
C THR A 57 -1.95 6.39 17.55
N PRO A 58 -0.86 7.02 17.09
CA PRO A 58 0.45 6.38 16.97
C PRO A 58 1.24 6.32 18.28
N ASN A 59 0.61 6.57 19.43
CA ASN A 59 1.20 6.40 20.76
C ASN A 59 0.35 5.44 21.62
N ILE A 60 0.96 4.86 22.64
CA ILE A 60 0.32 3.85 23.50
C ILE A 60 -0.93 4.39 24.18
N LYS A 61 -0.88 5.62 24.70
CA LYS A 61 -1.96 6.23 25.47
C LYS A 61 -3.24 6.32 24.64
N GLU A 62 -3.16 6.95 23.48
CA GLU A 62 -4.29 7.15 22.58
C GLU A 62 -4.74 5.83 21.94
N PHE A 63 -3.79 4.98 21.52
CA PHE A 63 -4.11 3.68 20.91
C PHE A 63 -4.85 2.78 21.89
N THR A 64 -4.34 2.63 23.11
CA THR A 64 -4.95 1.81 24.17
C THR A 64 -6.34 2.34 24.53
N THR A 65 -6.47 3.66 24.66
CA THR A 65 -7.76 4.30 24.96
C THR A 65 -8.78 4.00 23.86
N CYS A 66 -8.39 4.19 22.59
CA CYS A 66 -9.29 4.00 21.46
C CYS A 66 -9.79 2.55 21.34
N ILE A 67 -8.88 1.56 21.43
CA ILE A 67 -9.29 0.15 21.26
C ILE A 67 -10.14 -0.36 22.43
N LEU A 68 -9.95 0.17 23.65
CA LEU A 68 -10.68 -0.29 24.85
C LEU A 68 -12.03 0.39 25.06
N GLN A 69 -12.18 1.65 24.64
CA GLN A 69 -13.45 2.37 24.78
C GLN A 69 -14.54 1.85 23.86
N GLY A 70 -14.21 0.87 23.00
CA GLY A 70 -15.22 0.11 22.27
C GLY A 70 -15.99 0.99 21.31
N ASP A 71 -15.36 2.03 20.76
CA ASP A 71 -15.69 2.41 19.40
C ASP A 71 -15.54 1.10 18.62
N LYS A 72 -16.67 0.45 18.33
CA LYS A 72 -16.76 -0.53 17.27
C LYS A 72 -16.46 0.28 16.02
N VAL A 73 -15.17 0.58 15.80
CA VAL A 73 -14.69 1.38 14.68
C VAL A 73 -15.04 0.53 13.49
N GLY A 74 -16.17 0.89 12.89
CA GLY A 74 -16.76 0.14 11.82
C GLY A 74 -15.79 0.00 10.66
N ILE A 75 -16.14 -0.92 9.78
CA ILE A 75 -15.51 -1.14 8.48
C ILE A 75 -15.50 0.19 7.68
N TYR A 76 -14.54 1.10 7.84
CA TYR A 76 -14.62 2.39 7.15
C TYR A 76 -13.27 3.08 6.94
N ASN A 77 -12.32 2.40 6.31
CA ASN A 77 -11.70 2.98 5.12
C ASN A 77 -10.82 1.92 4.49
N ASN A 78 -11.14 1.56 3.24
CA ASN A 78 -10.34 0.65 2.43
C ASN A 78 -8.94 1.20 2.11
N TYR A 79 -8.53 2.31 2.73
CA TYR A 79 -7.28 3.02 2.52
C TYR A 79 -6.78 3.70 3.79
N ILE A 80 -5.47 3.86 3.87
CA ILE A 80 -4.78 4.74 4.82
C ILE A 80 -4.64 6.11 4.17
N LYS A 81 -5.06 7.17 4.86
CA LYS A 81 -4.86 8.56 4.41
C LYS A 81 -3.56 9.12 5.00
N TYR A 82 -2.63 9.55 4.15
CA TYR A 82 -1.46 10.33 4.56
C TYR A 82 -1.57 11.78 4.05
N ASN A 83 -0.92 12.71 4.76
CA ASN A 83 -0.83 14.15 4.44
C ASN A 83 -2.21 14.82 4.30
N ALA A 84 -2.87 15.09 5.43
CA ALA A 84 -4.16 15.78 5.41
C ALA A 84 -3.98 17.27 5.03
N ASN A 85 -4.13 17.60 3.74
CA ASN A 85 -3.85 18.94 3.23
C ASN A 85 -5.10 19.85 3.13
N ASP A 86 -6.09 19.70 4.02
CA ASP A 86 -7.30 20.56 4.11
C ASP A 86 -7.95 20.96 2.76
N ASN A 87 -7.96 20.04 1.79
CA ASN A 87 -8.48 20.21 0.42
C ASN A 87 -7.73 21.23 -0.48
N ASN A 88 -6.47 21.57 -0.16
CA ASN A 88 -5.62 22.43 -0.98
C ASN A 88 -4.55 21.68 -1.80
N GLY A 89 -4.38 20.38 -1.58
CA GLY A 89 -3.39 19.55 -2.28
C GLY A 89 -4.05 18.43 -3.09
N CYS A 90 -3.47 18.09 -4.24
CA CYS A 90 -4.03 17.08 -5.14
C CYS A 90 -4.07 15.68 -4.48
N ASN A 91 -5.12 14.92 -4.77
CA ASN A 91 -5.28 13.57 -4.25
C ASN A 91 -4.58 12.54 -5.15
N LEU A 92 -3.88 11.60 -4.53
CA LEU A 92 -3.22 10.48 -5.19
C LEU A 92 -3.78 9.16 -4.62
N PHE A 93 -4.18 8.23 -5.48
CA PHE A 93 -4.82 6.97 -5.07
C PHE A 93 -3.87 5.80 -5.29
N PHE A 94 -3.37 5.19 -4.22
CA PHE A 94 -2.36 4.13 -4.29
C PHE A 94 -2.99 2.76 -4.08
N PHE A 95 -2.58 1.77 -4.88
CA PHE A 95 -3.10 0.40 -4.82
C PHE A 95 -2.09 -0.57 -4.21
N PRO A 96 -2.54 -1.53 -3.39
CA PRO A 96 -1.63 -2.33 -2.60
C PRO A 96 -0.80 -3.33 -3.43
N PRO A 97 0.45 -3.64 -3.02
CA PRO A 97 1.30 -4.62 -3.68
C PRO A 97 0.89 -6.05 -3.31
N ALA A 98 1.75 -7.05 -3.57
CA ALA A 98 1.44 -8.45 -3.29
C ALA A 98 0.95 -8.70 -1.86
N VAL A 99 1.66 -8.15 -0.86
CA VAL A 99 1.12 -8.04 0.51
C VAL A 99 0.13 -6.88 0.50
N PRO A 100 -1.18 -7.13 0.66
CA PRO A 100 -2.15 -6.21 0.11
C PRO A 100 -2.52 -5.09 1.11
N LEU A 101 -1.50 -4.36 1.56
CA LEU A 101 -1.57 -3.30 2.56
C LEU A 101 -0.96 -2.00 2.00
N GLY A 102 -1.71 -0.90 2.08
CA GLY A 102 -1.27 0.44 1.69
C GLY A 102 -0.22 1.06 2.62
N LEU A 103 0.14 0.36 3.69
CA LEU A 103 1.16 0.80 4.65
C LEU A 103 2.55 0.97 4.02
N ILE A 104 2.86 0.21 2.98
CA ILE A 104 4.15 0.30 2.28
C ILE A 104 4.48 1.72 1.78
N TYR A 105 3.46 2.55 1.55
CA TYR A 105 3.62 3.91 1.04
C TYR A 105 3.97 4.96 2.11
N ARG A 106 4.09 4.58 3.39
CA ARG A 106 4.33 5.52 4.49
C ARG A 106 5.58 6.38 4.28
N HIS A 107 6.72 5.77 3.93
CA HIS A 107 7.95 6.51 3.75
C HIS A 107 7.86 7.47 2.56
N LEU A 108 7.21 7.04 1.47
CA LEU A 108 6.97 7.86 0.30
C LEU A 108 6.09 9.08 0.63
N ALA A 109 5.07 8.91 1.48
CA ALA A 109 4.20 10.00 1.90
C ALA A 109 4.98 11.18 2.53
N GLY A 110 6.03 10.89 3.31
CA GLY A 110 6.87 11.92 3.91
C GLY A 110 7.59 12.83 2.91
N TYR A 111 7.84 12.33 1.70
CA TYR A 111 8.47 13.10 0.61
C TYR A 111 7.45 13.69 -0.37
N LEU A 112 6.16 13.38 -0.22
CA LEU A 112 5.07 13.91 -1.04
C LEU A 112 4.12 14.78 -0.20
N ALA A 113 4.68 15.61 0.68
CA ALA A 113 3.93 16.41 1.67
C ALA A 113 2.87 17.34 1.03
N ASP A 114 3.08 17.79 -0.21
CA ASP A 114 2.14 18.65 -0.94
C ASP A 114 0.88 17.91 -1.47
N TYR A 115 0.87 16.57 -1.42
CA TYR A 115 -0.21 15.73 -1.93
C TYR A 115 -0.92 15.00 -0.80
N THR A 116 -2.22 14.78 -0.94
CA THR A 116 -2.98 13.88 -0.06
C THR A 116 -2.93 12.47 -0.65
N LEU A 117 -2.43 11.48 0.10
CA LEU A 117 -2.32 10.11 -0.38
C LEU A 117 -3.43 9.24 0.21
N PHE A 118 -4.17 8.54 -0.65
CA PHE A 118 -5.18 7.55 -0.33
C PHE A 118 -4.63 6.17 -0.66
N CYS A 119 -3.99 5.54 0.33
CA CYS A 119 -3.26 4.29 0.16
C CYS A 119 -4.13 3.08 0.49
N PHE A 120 -4.73 2.48 -0.54
CA PHE A 120 -5.65 1.37 -0.40
C PHE A 120 -5.00 0.11 0.16
N ASN A 121 -5.79 -0.61 0.96
CA ASN A 121 -5.59 -1.99 1.36
C ASN A 121 -6.51 -2.89 0.51
N LEU A 122 -6.44 -4.21 0.71
CA LEU A 122 -7.37 -5.12 0.06
C LEU A 122 -8.83 -4.81 0.41
N ILE A 123 -9.65 -4.53 -0.60
CA ILE A 123 -11.11 -4.63 -0.48
C ILE A 123 -11.52 -6.08 -0.63
N GLU A 124 -12.22 -6.62 0.38
CA GLU A 124 -12.62 -8.02 0.45
C GLU A 124 -14.09 -8.23 0.08
N THR A 125 -14.52 -7.67 -1.03
CA THR A 125 -15.87 -7.84 -1.59
C THR A 125 -15.85 -8.68 -2.87
N GLU A 126 -17.01 -9.07 -3.36
CA GLU A 126 -17.13 -9.79 -4.63
C GLU A 126 -16.67 -8.92 -5.81
N ASP A 127 -17.12 -7.66 -5.86
CA ASP A 127 -16.80 -6.69 -6.92
C ASP A 127 -15.81 -5.63 -6.44
N LYS A 128 -14.57 -6.06 -6.20
CA LYS A 128 -13.50 -5.22 -5.63
C LYS A 128 -13.22 -3.99 -6.50
N ILE A 129 -13.18 -4.15 -7.83
CA ILE A 129 -12.89 -3.03 -8.76
C ILE A 129 -13.93 -1.93 -8.59
N ARG A 130 -15.21 -2.28 -8.62
CA ARG A 130 -16.28 -1.30 -8.46
C ARG A 130 -16.25 -0.62 -7.09
N ASP A 131 -15.89 -1.33 -6.04
CA ASP A 131 -15.77 -0.77 -4.70
C ASP A 131 -14.54 0.16 -4.55
N TYR A 132 -13.43 -0.12 -5.23
CA TYR A 132 -12.32 0.84 -5.34
C TYR A 132 -12.77 2.11 -6.06
N VAL A 133 -13.42 1.98 -7.23
CA VAL A 133 -13.94 3.13 -7.99
C VAL A 133 -14.92 3.95 -7.17
N LYS A 134 -15.85 3.30 -6.48
CA LYS A 134 -16.80 3.96 -5.58
C LYS A 134 -16.09 4.72 -4.46
N SER A 135 -15.03 4.14 -3.89
CA SER A 135 -14.24 4.79 -2.83
C SER A 135 -13.49 6.01 -3.35
N ILE A 136 -12.94 5.93 -4.56
CA ILE A 136 -12.23 7.04 -5.23
C ILE A 136 -13.21 8.19 -5.53
N ILE A 137 -14.35 7.91 -6.15
CA ILE A 137 -15.37 8.92 -6.51
C ILE A 137 -15.96 9.58 -5.25
N ALA A 138 -16.10 8.83 -4.15
CA ALA A 138 -16.58 9.39 -2.88
C ALA A 138 -15.59 10.40 -2.27
N VAL A 139 -14.28 10.23 -2.50
CA VAL A 139 -13.24 11.17 -2.07
C VAL A 139 -13.14 12.35 -3.01
N GLN A 140 -13.09 12.09 -4.32
CA GLN A 140 -12.91 13.08 -5.36
C GLN A 140 -13.99 12.83 -6.43
N PRO A 141 -15.10 13.59 -6.45
CA PRO A 141 -16.21 13.30 -7.37
C PRO A 141 -15.92 13.54 -8.86
N GLN A 142 -14.83 14.25 -9.18
CA GLN A 142 -14.48 14.64 -10.55
C GLN A 142 -12.99 14.41 -10.81
N GLY A 143 -12.66 13.90 -12.00
CA GLY A 143 -11.27 13.70 -12.42
C GLY A 143 -10.57 15.00 -12.85
N PRO A 144 -9.33 14.91 -13.35
CA PRO A 144 -8.60 13.66 -13.60
C PRO A 144 -8.13 12.98 -12.31
N TYR A 145 -8.18 11.65 -12.28
CA TYR A 145 -7.68 10.85 -11.16
C TYR A 145 -6.21 10.46 -11.39
N ILE A 146 -5.36 10.57 -10.35
CA ILE A 146 -3.99 10.07 -10.41
C ILE A 146 -3.90 8.78 -9.60
N LEU A 147 -3.69 7.68 -10.32
CA LEU A 147 -3.68 6.33 -9.77
C LEU A 147 -2.24 5.82 -9.71
N VAL A 148 -1.87 5.21 -8.60
CA VAL A 148 -0.49 4.79 -8.34
C VAL A 148 -0.42 3.33 -7.93
N GLY A 149 0.36 2.53 -8.63
CA GLY A 149 0.56 1.12 -8.30
C GLY A 149 2.01 0.83 -7.96
N PHE A 150 2.27 -0.05 -6.99
CA PHE A 150 3.57 -0.67 -6.76
C PHE A 150 3.48 -2.18 -6.92
N SER A 151 4.46 -2.78 -7.59
CA SER A 151 4.55 -4.24 -7.75
C SER A 151 3.25 -4.83 -8.34
N ALA A 152 2.69 -5.87 -7.73
CA ALA A 152 1.41 -6.50 -8.13
C ALA A 152 0.22 -5.52 -8.14
N GLY A 153 0.30 -4.41 -7.39
CA GLY A 153 -0.72 -3.36 -7.37
C GLY A 153 -0.90 -2.66 -8.72
N GLY A 154 0.05 -2.79 -9.65
CA GLY A 154 -0.09 -2.25 -11.01
C GLY A 154 -1.24 -2.87 -11.80
N THR A 155 -1.46 -4.17 -11.68
CA THR A 155 -2.61 -4.86 -12.31
C THR A 155 -3.92 -4.28 -11.79
N LEU A 156 -4.04 -4.11 -10.48
CA LEU A 156 -5.23 -3.51 -9.87
C LEU A 156 -5.42 -2.05 -10.30
N THR A 157 -4.34 -1.27 -10.31
CA THR A 157 -4.34 0.14 -10.74
C THR A 157 -4.87 0.29 -12.16
N TYR A 158 -4.37 -0.55 -13.08
CA TYR A 158 -4.79 -0.59 -14.47
C TYR A 158 -6.29 -0.88 -14.62
N GLU A 159 -6.78 -1.86 -13.86
CA GLU A 159 -8.16 -2.33 -13.94
C GLU A 159 -9.15 -1.33 -13.35
N VAL A 160 -8.75 -0.64 -12.27
CA VAL A 160 -9.52 0.47 -11.71
C VAL A 160 -9.55 1.67 -12.67
N ALA A 161 -8.43 1.98 -13.33
CA ALA A 161 -8.41 3.02 -14.37
C ALA A 161 -9.38 2.70 -15.51
N ARG A 162 -9.37 1.45 -15.98
CA ARG A 162 -10.26 0.97 -17.04
C ARG A 162 -11.73 1.10 -16.66
N GLU A 163 -12.09 0.77 -15.42
CA GLU A 163 -13.46 0.91 -14.94
C GLU A 163 -13.86 2.39 -14.79
N LEU A 164 -12.96 3.27 -14.33
CA LEU A 164 -13.19 4.72 -14.32
C LEU A 164 -13.46 5.26 -15.73
N GLU A 165 -12.68 4.84 -16.72
CA GLU A 165 -12.86 5.27 -18.11
C GLU A 165 -14.17 4.77 -18.72
N LYS A 166 -14.59 3.54 -18.41
CA LYS A 166 -15.92 3.01 -18.80
C LYS A 166 -17.06 3.86 -18.24
N GLN A 167 -16.86 4.49 -17.09
CA GLN A 167 -17.81 5.41 -16.46
C GLN A 167 -17.65 6.86 -16.93
N GLY A 168 -16.75 7.14 -17.88
CA GLY A 168 -16.54 8.45 -18.49
C GLY A 168 -15.57 9.36 -17.75
N TYR A 169 -14.84 8.85 -16.76
CA TYR A 169 -13.82 9.62 -16.04
C TYR A 169 -12.45 9.52 -16.71
N GLN A 170 -11.62 10.55 -16.49
CA GLN A 170 -10.24 10.58 -16.94
C GLN A 170 -9.30 10.16 -15.81
N ALA A 171 -8.24 9.41 -16.15
CA ALA A 171 -7.22 8.98 -15.22
C ALA A 171 -5.81 9.12 -15.82
N GLU A 172 -4.82 9.17 -14.93
CA GLU A 172 -3.38 9.10 -15.19
C GLU A 172 -2.79 8.02 -14.28
N ILE A 173 -1.85 7.22 -14.77
CA ILE A 173 -1.27 6.11 -14.01
C ILE A 173 0.23 6.32 -13.78
N ILE A 174 0.67 6.21 -12.53
CA ILE A 174 2.07 6.08 -12.15
C ILE A 174 2.31 4.65 -11.64
N LEU A 175 3.24 3.93 -12.27
CA LEU A 175 3.62 2.57 -11.90
C LEU A 175 5.00 2.58 -11.28
N LEU A 176 5.14 1.91 -10.14
CA LEU A 176 6.40 1.69 -9.43
C LEU A 176 6.74 0.21 -9.57
N ASP A 177 7.64 -0.08 -10.52
CA ASP A 177 8.17 -1.42 -10.79
C ASP A 177 7.09 -2.51 -10.94
N CYS A 178 6.00 -2.16 -11.63
CA CYS A 178 4.87 -3.05 -11.87
C CYS A 178 5.05 -3.89 -13.14
N GLN A 179 4.40 -5.06 -13.14
CA GLN A 179 4.26 -5.92 -14.32
C GLN A 179 2.77 -6.25 -14.52
N TYR A 180 2.35 -6.51 -15.76
CA TYR A 180 0.99 -6.92 -16.10
C TYR A 180 0.99 -8.36 -16.66
N VAL A 181 1.48 -9.29 -15.85
CA VAL A 181 1.67 -10.68 -16.27
C VAL A 181 1.01 -11.64 -15.30
N GLU A 182 0.74 -12.85 -15.78
CA GLU A 182 0.27 -13.94 -14.91
C GLU A 182 1.33 -14.26 -13.85
N ILE A 183 0.88 -14.27 -12.60
CA ILE A 183 1.68 -14.65 -11.46
C ILE A 183 1.62 -16.17 -11.35
N SER A 184 2.69 -16.84 -11.76
CA SER A 184 2.76 -18.30 -11.75
C SER A 184 2.84 -18.86 -10.32
N LEU A 185 2.53 -20.15 -10.17
CA LEU A 185 2.67 -20.84 -8.89
C LEU A 185 4.12 -20.79 -8.39
N GLU A 186 5.11 -20.88 -9.27
CA GLU A 186 6.52 -20.79 -8.88
C GLU A 186 6.90 -19.43 -8.28
N VAL A 187 6.36 -18.34 -8.86
CA VAL A 187 6.58 -16.98 -8.32
C VAL A 187 5.91 -16.83 -6.96
N MET A 188 4.68 -17.34 -6.83
CA MET A 188 3.96 -17.32 -5.55
C MET A 188 4.69 -18.14 -4.48
N ASP A 189 5.18 -19.33 -4.81
CA ASP A 189 5.96 -20.18 -3.90
C ASP A 189 7.28 -19.52 -3.49
N ALA A 190 7.97 -18.85 -4.43
CA ALA A 190 9.19 -18.11 -4.13
C ALA A 190 8.94 -16.94 -3.17
N LEU A 191 7.85 -16.19 -3.39
CA LEU A 191 7.41 -15.11 -2.52
C LEU A 191 7.09 -15.62 -1.10
N MET A 192 6.33 -16.72 -0.99
CA MET A 192 5.99 -17.31 0.31
C MET A 192 7.23 -17.79 1.06
N LYS A 193 8.19 -18.43 0.35
CA LYS A 193 9.47 -18.84 0.96
C LYS A 193 10.29 -17.64 1.45
N GLN A 194 10.28 -16.53 0.73
CA GLN A 194 10.95 -15.31 1.16
C GLN A 194 10.31 -14.76 2.45
N PHE A 195 8.98 -14.79 2.55
CA PHE A 195 8.28 -14.42 3.77
C PHE A 195 8.59 -15.38 4.93
N ASP A 196 8.58 -16.69 4.69
CA ASP A 196 8.92 -17.68 5.72
C ASP A 196 10.35 -17.47 6.24
N ALA A 197 11.30 -17.17 5.35
CA ALA A 197 12.67 -16.84 5.73
C ALA A 197 12.73 -15.54 6.57
N TYR A 198 11.97 -14.51 6.18
CA TYR A 198 11.86 -13.28 6.95
C TYR A 198 11.28 -13.54 8.35
N LEU A 199 10.15 -14.25 8.43
CA LEU A 199 9.50 -14.62 9.70
C LEU A 199 10.41 -15.46 10.59
N THR A 200 11.19 -16.37 10.00
CA THR A 200 12.15 -17.19 10.73
C THR A 200 13.18 -16.31 11.46
N ASN A 201 13.68 -15.27 10.78
CA ASN A 201 14.67 -14.34 11.32
C ASN A 201 14.07 -13.28 12.28
N MET A 202 12.75 -13.19 12.40
CA MET A 202 12.13 -12.31 13.40
C MET A 202 12.26 -12.89 14.81
N GLU A 203 12.68 -12.07 15.76
CA GLU A 203 12.74 -12.39 17.19
C GLU A 203 11.35 -12.22 17.84
N ILE A 204 10.38 -13.00 17.39
CA ILE A 204 8.97 -12.99 17.87
C ILE A 204 8.52 -14.40 18.26
N SER A 205 7.41 -14.53 18.99
CA SER A 205 6.94 -15.83 19.49
C SER A 205 6.52 -16.78 18.35
N SER A 206 6.61 -18.10 18.58
CA SER A 206 6.16 -19.09 17.57
C SER A 206 4.69 -18.94 17.20
N GLN A 207 3.85 -18.51 18.17
CA GLN A 207 2.44 -18.24 17.94
C GLN A 207 2.25 -17.04 16.99
N GLU A 208 3.02 -15.97 17.18
CA GLU A 208 2.99 -14.80 16.30
C GLU A 208 3.46 -15.12 14.89
N LYS A 209 4.55 -15.89 14.75
CA LYS A 209 5.00 -16.38 13.44
C LYS A 209 3.88 -17.15 12.74
N GLY A 210 3.15 -18.00 13.47
CA GLY A 210 2.00 -18.73 12.96
C GLY A 210 0.85 -17.82 12.50
N ASN A 211 0.49 -16.80 13.29
CA ASN A 211 -0.58 -15.85 12.95
C ASN A 211 -0.23 -15.04 11.69
N ILE A 212 1.02 -14.55 11.57
CA ILE A 212 1.45 -13.79 10.39
C ILE A 212 1.52 -14.71 9.17
N ALA A 213 2.01 -15.93 9.32
CA ALA A 213 2.04 -16.92 8.24
C ALA A 213 0.60 -17.21 7.73
N GLN A 214 -0.38 -17.33 8.62
CA GLN A 214 -1.78 -17.52 8.23
C GLN A 214 -2.35 -16.31 7.48
N PHE A 215 -2.05 -15.09 7.93
CA PHE A 215 -2.42 -13.86 7.20
C PHE A 215 -1.85 -13.88 5.78
N MET A 216 -0.55 -14.17 5.65
CA MET A 216 0.12 -14.22 4.35
C MET A 216 -0.48 -15.31 3.44
N GLN A 217 -0.68 -16.52 3.97
CA GLN A 217 -1.24 -17.63 3.18
C GLN A 217 -2.67 -17.36 2.70
N SER A 218 -3.52 -16.76 3.53
CA SER A 218 -4.90 -16.50 3.14
C SER A 218 -5.04 -15.25 2.28
N LYS A 219 -4.62 -14.08 2.78
CA LYS A 219 -4.89 -12.80 2.14
C LYS A 219 -4.03 -12.55 0.92
N THR A 220 -2.72 -12.79 1.01
CA THR A 220 -1.80 -12.55 -0.10
C THR A 220 -2.06 -13.55 -1.22
N ALA A 221 -2.16 -14.85 -0.93
CA ALA A 221 -2.35 -15.85 -1.98
C ALA A 221 -3.68 -15.66 -2.74
N ASP A 222 -4.78 -15.42 -2.03
CA ASP A 222 -6.09 -15.23 -2.68
C ASP A 222 -6.14 -13.91 -3.46
N TYR A 223 -5.49 -12.86 -2.97
CA TYR A 223 -5.34 -11.61 -3.71
C TYR A 223 -4.55 -11.80 -5.02
N LEU A 224 -3.41 -12.49 -4.99
CA LEU A 224 -2.61 -12.71 -6.20
C LEU A 224 -3.35 -13.57 -7.22
N LYS A 225 -4.08 -14.61 -6.79
CA LYS A 225 -4.96 -15.39 -7.66
C LYS A 225 -6.05 -14.52 -8.28
N TYR A 226 -6.65 -13.64 -7.48
CA TYR A 226 -7.63 -12.68 -7.99
C TYR A 226 -7.03 -11.75 -9.05
N LEU A 227 -5.83 -11.21 -8.86
CA LEU A 227 -5.17 -10.37 -9.87
C LEU A 227 -4.98 -11.10 -11.21
N ASN A 228 -4.64 -12.39 -11.19
CA ASN A 228 -4.55 -13.19 -12.42
C ASN A 228 -5.87 -13.23 -13.19
N THR A 229 -7.01 -13.24 -12.50
CA THR A 229 -8.34 -13.23 -13.15
C THR A 229 -8.66 -11.92 -13.87
N LEU A 230 -7.95 -10.84 -13.54
CA LEU A 230 -8.18 -9.52 -14.15
C LEU A 230 -7.45 -9.33 -15.47
N LEU A 231 -6.45 -10.17 -15.77
CA LEU A 231 -5.61 -10.01 -16.95
C LEU A 231 -6.44 -10.07 -18.24
N ASN A 232 -6.25 -9.07 -19.10
CA ASN A 232 -6.97 -8.92 -20.36
C ASN A 232 -6.14 -8.16 -21.40
N LYS A 233 -6.69 -8.04 -22.61
CA LYS A 233 -6.05 -7.38 -23.77
C LYS A 233 -6.65 -6.03 -24.12
N GLU A 234 -7.64 -5.56 -23.37
CA GLU A 234 -8.20 -4.22 -23.58
C GLU A 234 -7.12 -3.17 -23.29
N LYS A 235 -7.34 -1.94 -23.75
CA LYS A 235 -6.45 -0.81 -23.51
C LYS A 235 -7.20 0.30 -22.79
N ILE A 236 -6.47 1.09 -22.02
CA ILE A 236 -6.97 2.34 -21.43
C ILE A 236 -6.53 3.56 -22.24
N MET A 237 -7.16 4.70 -21.98
CA MET A 237 -6.80 6.01 -22.55
C MET A 237 -5.73 6.74 -21.72
N ALA A 238 -5.68 6.49 -20.42
CA ALA A 238 -4.75 7.11 -19.48
C ALA A 238 -3.29 7.00 -19.92
N ASN A 239 -2.50 8.06 -19.71
CA ASN A 239 -1.05 7.93 -19.86
C ASN A 239 -0.50 7.06 -18.72
N ILE A 240 0.58 6.33 -19.02
CA ILE A 240 1.28 5.47 -18.09
C ILE A 240 2.70 5.99 -17.91
N TYR A 241 3.07 6.34 -16.68
CA TYR A 241 4.41 6.71 -16.27
C TYR A 241 4.99 5.57 -15.42
N HIS A 242 5.99 4.87 -15.92
CA HIS A 242 6.55 3.71 -15.24
C HIS A 242 7.96 4.01 -14.71
N ILE A 243 8.08 4.08 -13.39
CA ILE A 243 9.35 4.13 -12.66
C ILE A 243 9.78 2.68 -12.41
N TYR A 244 10.80 2.18 -13.11
CA TYR A 244 11.27 0.80 -12.99
C TYR A 244 12.56 0.71 -12.16
N SER A 245 12.81 -0.41 -11.51
CA SER A 245 13.98 -0.61 -10.65
C SER A 245 15.31 -0.56 -11.42
N SER A 246 16.37 -0.04 -10.80
CA SER A 246 17.71 0.09 -11.41
C SER A 246 18.42 -1.25 -11.65
N ASN A 247 17.95 -2.32 -11.01
CA ASN A 247 18.53 -3.66 -11.19
C ASN A 247 18.03 -4.27 -12.50
N LYS A 248 18.77 -4.02 -13.60
CA LYS A 248 18.68 -4.64 -14.94
C LYS A 248 17.53 -5.66 -15.08
N GLN A 249 16.30 -5.16 -15.12
CA GLN A 249 15.14 -6.00 -15.37
C GLN A 249 15.14 -6.45 -16.82
N ASP A 250 14.44 -7.54 -17.09
CA ASP A 250 13.99 -7.85 -18.43
C ASP A 250 13.08 -6.72 -18.92
N MET A 251 13.66 -5.81 -19.70
CA MET A 251 12.97 -4.64 -20.24
C MET A 251 11.79 -5.02 -21.13
N SER A 252 11.68 -6.28 -21.59
CA SER A 252 10.50 -6.74 -22.33
C SER A 252 9.23 -6.61 -21.49
N LYS A 253 9.29 -6.92 -20.18
CA LYS A 253 8.16 -6.81 -19.25
C LYS A 253 7.78 -5.35 -18.98
N VAL A 254 8.76 -4.48 -18.84
CA VAL A 254 8.54 -3.02 -18.71
C VAL A 254 7.87 -2.48 -19.97
N ASN A 255 8.32 -2.91 -21.14
CA ASN A 255 7.79 -2.45 -22.42
C ASN A 255 6.38 -2.97 -22.74
N GLU A 256 5.87 -3.99 -22.03
CA GLU A 256 4.52 -4.51 -22.22
C GLU A 256 3.45 -3.44 -21.94
N TRP A 257 3.69 -2.55 -20.99
CA TRP A 257 2.77 -1.45 -20.65
C TRP A 257 2.49 -0.51 -21.83
N ALA A 258 3.42 -0.39 -22.79
CA ALA A 258 3.18 0.36 -24.03
C ALA A 258 2.00 -0.20 -24.84
N GLN A 259 1.69 -1.49 -24.69
CA GLN A 259 0.58 -2.14 -25.39
C GLN A 259 -0.75 -2.01 -24.64
N LYS A 260 -0.74 -1.55 -23.39
CA LYS A 260 -1.91 -1.43 -22.51
C LYS A 260 -2.57 -0.06 -22.55
N THR A 261 -1.93 0.94 -23.15
CA THR A 261 -2.51 2.27 -23.28
C THR A 261 -2.61 2.71 -24.74
N THR A 262 -3.58 3.58 -25.01
CA THR A 262 -3.66 4.40 -26.23
C THR A 262 -3.13 5.82 -26.02
N GLY A 263 -2.90 6.21 -24.76
CA GLY A 263 -2.19 7.42 -24.38
C GLY A 263 -0.68 7.26 -24.46
N LYS A 264 0.05 8.13 -23.77
CA LYS A 264 1.52 8.10 -23.74
C LYS A 264 2.01 7.04 -22.75
N PHE A 265 3.11 6.39 -23.10
CA PHE A 265 3.88 5.55 -22.20
C PHE A 265 5.26 6.15 -22.00
N LEU A 266 5.59 6.56 -20.78
CA LEU A 266 6.88 7.12 -20.41
C LEU A 266 7.56 6.26 -19.36
N LYS A 267 8.88 6.11 -19.48
CA LYS A 267 9.69 5.28 -18.58
C LYS A 267 10.71 6.15 -17.85
N TYR A 268 10.93 5.83 -16.59
CA TYR A 268 11.89 6.48 -15.72
C TYR A 268 12.67 5.39 -14.99
N GLU A 269 13.99 5.50 -14.98
CA GLU A 269 14.83 4.62 -14.17
C GLU A 269 14.77 5.11 -12.72
N GLY A 270 14.23 4.26 -11.83
CA GLY A 270 14.20 4.49 -10.40
C GLY A 270 15.43 3.90 -9.70
N PHE A 271 15.47 4.09 -8.39
CA PHE A 271 16.58 3.68 -7.52
C PHE A 271 16.22 2.47 -6.67
N GLY A 272 17.18 1.54 -6.55
CA GLY A 272 17.08 0.35 -5.72
C GLY A 272 16.54 -0.87 -6.47
N ALA A 273 16.64 -2.03 -5.81
CA ALA A 273 15.96 -3.25 -6.23
C ALA A 273 14.45 -3.13 -5.93
N HIS A 274 13.63 -3.95 -6.60
CA HIS A 274 12.16 -4.01 -6.46
C HIS A 274 11.69 -3.84 -5.01
N GLU A 275 12.19 -4.70 -4.12
CA GLU A 275 11.82 -4.79 -2.72
C GLU A 275 12.25 -3.59 -1.85
N SER A 276 13.11 -2.73 -2.39
CA SER A 276 13.76 -1.64 -1.63
C SER A 276 13.43 -0.24 -2.16
N MET A 277 12.70 -0.12 -3.28
CA MET A 277 12.42 1.17 -3.91
C MET A 277 11.68 2.15 -2.99
N LEU A 278 10.83 1.64 -2.11
CA LEU A 278 10.04 2.43 -1.15
C LEU A 278 10.64 2.48 0.25
N GLU A 279 11.83 1.91 0.44
CA GLU A 279 12.53 1.88 1.73
C GLU A 279 13.38 3.16 1.92
N PRO A 280 13.68 3.56 3.19
CA PRO A 280 14.36 4.83 3.51
C PRO A 280 15.62 5.14 2.71
N ARG A 281 16.37 4.12 2.27
CA ARG A 281 17.59 4.27 1.47
C ARG A 281 17.35 4.85 0.07
N TYR A 282 16.20 4.57 -0.55
CA TYR A 282 15.95 4.88 -1.97
C TYR A 282 14.68 5.70 -2.21
N VAL A 283 13.76 5.71 -1.25
CA VAL A 283 12.44 6.32 -1.38
C VAL A 283 12.49 7.82 -1.66
N GLU A 284 13.47 8.56 -1.13
CA GLU A 284 13.63 9.99 -1.41
C GLU A 284 13.88 10.25 -2.90
N GLU A 285 14.83 9.52 -3.50
CA GLU A 285 15.18 9.70 -4.91
C GLU A 285 14.03 9.26 -5.84
N ASN A 286 13.35 8.17 -5.49
CA ASN A 286 12.15 7.75 -6.22
C ASN A 286 10.98 8.75 -6.08
N ALA A 287 10.85 9.41 -4.93
CA ALA A 287 9.87 10.47 -4.72
C ALA A 287 10.16 11.70 -5.59
N LYS A 288 11.45 12.07 -5.78
CA LYS A 288 11.83 13.18 -6.68
C LYS A 288 11.39 12.91 -8.12
N ILE A 289 11.61 11.70 -8.62
CA ILE A 289 11.13 11.29 -9.96
C ILE A 289 9.60 11.39 -10.03
N MET A 290 8.90 10.92 -8.99
CA MET A 290 7.44 10.99 -8.93
C MET A 290 6.94 12.44 -8.91
N GLN A 291 7.59 13.34 -8.18
CA GLN A 291 7.26 14.78 -8.18
C GLN A 291 7.45 15.40 -9.57
N GLU A 292 8.52 15.05 -10.29
CA GLU A 292 8.72 15.51 -11.68
C GLU A 292 7.60 15.04 -12.62
N ILE A 293 7.13 13.80 -12.45
CA ILE A 293 5.99 13.26 -13.20
C ILE A 293 4.72 14.05 -12.85
N LEU A 294 4.44 14.23 -11.56
CA LEU A 294 3.25 14.93 -11.08
C LEU A 294 3.19 16.39 -11.56
N GLN A 295 4.33 17.07 -11.66
CA GLN A 295 4.42 18.42 -12.24
C GLN A 295 4.15 18.46 -13.76
N ARG A 296 4.39 17.35 -14.48
CA ARG A 296 4.13 17.23 -15.92
C ARG A 296 2.68 16.87 -16.23
N ILE A 297 2.06 16.09 -15.35
CA ILE A 297 0.62 15.86 -15.41
C ILE A 297 -0.01 17.23 -15.22
N SER A 298 -0.77 17.71 -16.21
CA SER A 298 -1.42 19.01 -16.13
C SER A 298 -2.59 18.94 -15.16
N ILE A 299 -2.28 18.98 -13.87
CA ILE A 299 -3.29 18.95 -12.82
C ILE A 299 -3.88 20.37 -12.72
N PRO A 300 -5.21 20.54 -12.86
CA PRO A 300 -5.84 21.84 -12.60
C PRO A 300 -5.48 22.32 -11.19
N SER A 301 -5.31 23.63 -11.00
CA SER A 301 -4.89 24.23 -9.72
C SER A 301 -5.80 23.92 -8.51
N ASN A 302 -6.95 23.27 -8.73
CA ASN A 302 -7.96 22.91 -7.74
C ASN A 302 -8.37 21.42 -7.85
N CYS A 303 -7.40 20.50 -7.87
CA CYS A 303 -7.66 19.05 -7.79
C CYS A 303 -8.00 18.61 -6.36
#